data_AF-A0A644YLA6-F1
#
_entry.id   AF-A0A644YLA6-F1
#
_cell.length_a   1.000
_cell.length_b   1.000
_cell.length_c   1.000
_cell.angle_alpha   90.00
_cell.angle_beta   90.00
_cell.angle_gamma   90.00
#
_symmetry.space_group_name_H-M   'P 1'
#
loop_
_entity.id
_entity.type
_entity.pdbx_description
1 polymer ?
#
loop_
_entity_poly.entity_id
_entity_poly.type
_entity_poly.pdbx_seq_one_letter_code
_entity_poly.pdbx_strand_id
1 'polypeptide(L)'
;MIKIGLLEYHTDIVKKKHIRLFPDLKKSEGAVKFGKQPGKQFKAIVSATLGEASGKTFHSLRHTFADFFKQRGLQNDYFRQVFGHELPMLAAKQYGEKFPPELLFEEVILKIDYNTEKIITIPQ
;
A
#
# COMPACT_ATOMS: atom_id res chain seq x y z
N MET A 1 -3.51 -8.92 -4.41
CA MET A 1 -3.46 -7.97 -5.55
C MET A 1 -3.05 -8.63 -6.85
N ILE A 2 -1.92 -9.36 -6.90
CA ILE A 2 -1.55 -10.12 -8.11
C ILE A 2 -2.63 -11.16 -8.44
N LYS A 3 -3.02 -12.00 -7.47
CA LYS A 3 -4.08 -13.02 -7.62
C LYS A 3 -5.47 -12.47 -8.00
N ILE A 4 -5.74 -11.19 -7.77
CA ILE A 4 -7.05 -10.57 -8.08
C ILE A 4 -7.04 -9.81 -9.41
N GLY A 5 -6.01 -10.00 -10.25
CA GLY A 5 -6.02 -9.52 -11.63
C GLY A 5 -5.28 -8.20 -11.89
N LEU A 6 -4.37 -7.76 -11.01
CA LEU A 6 -3.72 -6.44 -11.19
C LEU A 6 -2.85 -6.37 -12.46
N LEU A 7 -2.18 -7.48 -12.84
CA LEU A 7 -1.29 -7.52 -14.00
C LEU A 7 -2.09 -7.54 -15.32
N GLU A 8 -3.22 -8.24 -15.30
CA GLU A 8 -4.20 -8.30 -16.37
C GLU A 8 -4.81 -6.91 -16.58
N TYR A 9 -5.23 -6.27 -15.49
CA TYR A 9 -5.71 -4.88 -15.52
C TYR A 9 -4.65 -3.93 -16.08
N HIS A 10 -3.41 -4.01 -15.63
CA HIS A 10 -2.31 -3.18 -16.16
C HIS A 10 -2.15 -3.35 -17.67
N THR A 11 -2.14 -4.60 -18.15
CA THR A 11 -2.06 -4.92 -19.58
C THR A 11 -3.18 -4.24 -20.36
N ASP A 12 -4.41 -4.27 -19.85
CA ASP A 12 -5.57 -3.62 -20.49
C ASP A 12 -5.48 -2.09 -20.49
N ILE A 13 -4.98 -1.49 -19.40
CA ILE A 13 -4.72 -0.05 -19.32
C ILE A 13 -3.68 0.41 -20.35
N VAL A 14 -2.61 -0.38 -20.53
CA VAL A 14 -1.58 -0.11 -21.55
C VAL A 14 -2.14 -0.25 -22.96
N LYS A 15 -2.92 -1.30 -23.25
CA LYS A 15 -3.60 -1.48 -24.55
C LYS A 15 -4.52 -0.31 -24.89
N LYS A 16 -5.22 0.23 -23.88
CA LYS A 16 -6.09 1.41 -24.01
C LYS A 16 -5.31 2.74 -24.06
N LYS A 17 -3.97 2.70 -24.04
CA LYS A 17 -3.06 3.86 -24.10
C LYS A 17 -3.32 4.89 -23.00
N HIS A 18 -3.78 4.44 -21.84
CA HIS A 18 -3.91 5.32 -20.69
C HIS A 18 -2.55 5.61 -20.06
N ILE A 19 -2.32 6.86 -19.66
CA ILE A 19 -1.06 7.29 -19.02
C ILE A 19 -0.97 6.85 -17.56
N ARG A 20 -2.12 6.75 -16.87
CA ARG A 20 -2.21 6.42 -15.44
C ARG A 20 -2.75 5.01 -15.26
N LEU A 21 -2.22 4.28 -14.27
CA LEU A 21 -2.70 2.94 -13.91
C LEU A 21 -4.19 2.94 -13.55
N PHE A 22 -4.68 3.97 -12.86
CA PHE A 22 -6.09 4.13 -12.51
C PHE A 22 -6.67 5.37 -13.21
N PRO A 23 -7.12 5.26 -14.49
CA PRO A 23 -7.61 6.40 -15.25
C PRO A 23 -8.90 6.99 -14.66
N ASP A 24 -9.74 6.15 -14.03
CA ASP A 24 -11.01 6.54 -13.42
C ASP A 24 -10.86 7.28 -12.08
N LEU A 25 -9.64 7.35 -11.55
CA LEU A 25 -9.34 8.12 -10.36
C LEU A 25 -9.37 9.61 -10.70
N LYS A 26 -10.47 10.27 -10.35
CA LYS A 26 -10.72 11.69 -10.64
C LYS A 26 -10.27 12.56 -9.47
N LYS A 27 -9.68 13.71 -9.79
CA LYS A 27 -9.50 14.77 -8.78
C LYS A 27 -10.86 15.34 -8.44
N SER A 28 -11.04 15.75 -7.19
CA SER A 28 -12.15 16.64 -6.86
C SER A 28 -11.90 18.01 -7.45
N GLU A 29 -12.96 18.74 -7.74
CA GLU A 29 -12.88 20.12 -8.21
C GLU A 29 -12.03 20.96 -7.24
N GLY A 30 -11.07 21.72 -7.78
CA GLY A 30 -10.09 22.49 -7.00
C GLY A 30 -9.01 21.69 -6.24
N ALA A 31 -9.03 20.35 -6.28
CA ALA A 31 -8.07 19.54 -5.52
C ALA A 31 -6.79 19.27 -6.32
N VAL A 32 -5.64 19.42 -5.65
CA VAL A 32 -4.32 19.03 -6.19
C VAL A 32 -4.14 17.50 -6.17
N LYS A 33 -4.72 16.83 -5.17
CA LYS A 33 -4.49 15.40 -4.82
C LYS A 33 -5.69 14.52 -5.20
N PHE A 34 -5.42 13.22 -5.40
CA PHE A 34 -6.42 12.19 -5.74
C PHE A 34 -7.02 11.46 -4.51
N GLY A 35 -6.76 11.92 -3.29
CA GLY A 35 -7.06 11.15 -2.07
C GLY A 35 -8.53 11.05 -1.67
N LYS A 36 -9.42 11.90 -2.19
CA LYS A 36 -10.83 11.95 -1.75
C LYS A 36 -11.59 10.68 -2.13
N GLN A 37 -11.44 10.21 -3.37
CA GLN A 37 -12.16 9.02 -3.87
C GLN A 37 -11.71 7.74 -3.16
N PRO A 38 -10.39 7.42 -3.03
CA PRO A 38 -9.92 6.27 -2.28
C PRO A 38 -10.31 6.33 -0.80
N GLY A 39 -10.28 7.52 -0.19
CA GLY A 39 -10.74 7.71 1.20
C GLY A 39 -12.21 7.36 1.39
N LYS A 40 -13.09 7.81 0.47
CA LYS A 40 -14.52 7.49 0.50
C LYS A 40 -14.78 6.00 0.30
N GLN A 41 -14.13 5.38 -0.69
CA GLN A 41 -14.26 3.95 -0.97
C GLN A 41 -13.77 3.11 0.21
N PHE A 42 -12.63 3.47 0.80
CA PHE A 42 -12.10 2.80 1.99
C PHE A 42 -13.08 2.87 3.16
N LYS A 43 -13.62 4.07 3.47
CA LYS A 43 -14.60 4.21 4.55
C LYS A 43 -15.83 3.32 4.31
N ALA A 44 -16.34 3.26 3.09
CA ALA A 44 -17.48 2.41 2.74
C ALA A 44 -17.18 0.92 2.95
N ILE A 45 -16.04 0.44 2.45
CA ILE A 45 -15.61 -0.97 2.61
C ILE A 45 -15.45 -1.32 4.09
N VAL A 46 -14.68 -0.52 4.84
CA VAL A 46 -14.43 -0.78 6.26
C VAL A 46 -15.72 -0.75 7.06
N SER A 47 -16.63 0.19 6.76
CA SER A 47 -17.92 0.27 7.45
C SER A 47 -18.79 -0.96 7.19
N ALA A 48 -18.78 -1.47 5.96
CA ALA A 48 -19.50 -2.68 5.58
C ALA A 48 -18.90 -3.95 6.21
N THR A 49 -17.57 -4.03 6.34
CA THR A 49 -16.90 -5.23 6.86
C THR A 49 -16.79 -5.27 8.38
N LEU A 50 -16.57 -4.13 9.04
CA LEU A 50 -16.25 -4.05 10.48
C LEU A 50 -17.27 -3.25 11.30
N GLY A 51 -18.34 -2.73 10.69
CA GLY A 51 -19.23 -1.74 11.32
C GLY A 51 -18.59 -0.35 11.38
N GLU A 52 -19.17 0.57 12.16
CA GLU A 52 -18.71 1.96 12.21
C GLU A 52 -17.27 2.07 12.77
N ALA A 53 -16.29 2.05 11.87
CA ALA A 53 -14.87 2.17 12.20
C ALA A 53 -14.50 3.66 12.38
N SER A 54 -14.89 4.23 13.51
CA SER A 54 -14.53 5.60 13.88
C SER A 54 -13.00 5.76 13.85
N GLY A 55 -12.53 6.88 13.28
CA GLY A 55 -11.10 7.21 13.20
C GLY A 55 -10.25 6.42 12.20
N LYS A 56 -10.79 5.43 11.47
CA LYS A 56 -10.03 4.72 10.41
C LYS A 56 -10.11 5.48 9.09
N THR A 57 -8.95 5.71 8.49
CA THR A 57 -8.81 6.36 7.18
C THR A 57 -8.00 5.48 6.24
N PHE A 58 -7.96 5.81 4.95
CA PHE A 58 -7.11 5.09 4.01
C PHE A 58 -5.63 5.09 4.44
N HIS A 59 -5.16 6.14 5.13
CA HIS A 59 -3.82 6.21 5.68
C HIS A 59 -3.57 5.23 6.83
N SER A 60 -4.63 4.77 7.52
CA SER A 60 -4.52 3.75 8.56
C SER A 60 -3.94 2.43 8.05
N LEU A 61 -4.06 2.12 6.76
CA LEU A 61 -3.37 0.97 6.14
C LEU A 61 -1.85 1.09 6.25
N ARG A 62 -1.31 2.29 6.00
CA ARG A 62 0.13 2.56 6.12
C ARG A 62 0.60 2.44 7.57
N HIS A 63 -0.19 2.92 8.53
CA HIS A 63 0.12 2.72 9.95
C HIS A 63 0.10 1.25 10.33
N THR A 64 -0.91 0.50 9.88
CA THR A 64 -1.00 -0.95 10.13
C THR A 64 0.22 -1.68 9.59
N PHE A 65 0.67 -1.31 8.39
CA PHE A 65 1.93 -1.81 7.84
C PHE A 65 3.12 -1.48 8.75
N ALA A 66 3.30 -0.21 9.15
CA ALA A 66 4.41 0.17 10.03
C ALA A 66 4.37 -0.53 11.39
N ASP A 67 3.20 -0.65 12.00
CA ASP A 67 2.98 -1.28 13.30
C ASP A 67 3.29 -2.77 13.26
N PHE A 68 2.96 -3.48 12.17
CA PHE A 68 3.32 -4.89 11.97
C PHE A 68 4.83 -5.11 12.13
N PHE A 69 5.65 -4.30 11.46
CA PHE A 69 7.11 -4.38 11.53
C PHE A 69 7.64 -3.90 12.89
N LYS A 70 7.05 -2.83 13.45
CA LYS A 70 7.43 -2.29 14.77
C LYS A 70 7.27 -3.34 15.87
N GLN A 71 6.11 -3.99 15.94
CA GLN A 71 5.80 -5.00 16.96
C GLN A 71 6.69 -6.23 16.87
N ARG A 72 7.27 -6.50 15.70
CA ARG A 72 8.17 -7.65 15.44
C ARG A 72 9.65 -7.28 15.49
N GLY A 73 10.00 -6.01 15.77
CA GLY A 73 11.38 -5.56 15.77
C GLY A 73 12.05 -5.58 14.38
N LEU A 74 11.27 -5.52 13.30
CA LEU A 74 11.75 -5.66 11.92
C LEU A 74 11.94 -4.32 11.19
N GLN A 75 11.98 -3.19 11.90
CA GLN A 75 12.17 -1.85 11.31
C GLN A 75 13.64 -1.56 11.01
N ASN A 76 14.14 -2.10 9.89
CA ASN A 76 15.50 -1.90 9.38
C ASN A 76 15.54 -0.96 8.15
N ASP A 77 16.72 -0.83 7.52
CA ASP A 77 16.90 0.05 6.36
C ASP A 77 16.12 -0.43 5.12
N TYR A 78 15.94 -1.74 4.93
CA TYR A 78 15.08 -2.28 3.88
C TYR A 78 13.62 -1.84 4.08
N PHE A 79 13.11 -1.96 5.32
CA PHE A 79 11.77 -1.46 5.66
C PHE A 79 11.67 0.05 5.42
N ARG A 80 12.67 0.84 5.82
CA ARG A 80 12.66 2.30 5.60
C ARG A 80 12.56 2.65 4.12
N GLN A 81 13.31 1.97 3.26
CA GLN A 81 13.23 2.19 1.81
C GLN A 81 11.86 1.84 1.25
N VAL A 82 11.29 0.67 1.61
CA VAL A 82 9.92 0.28 1.18
C VAL A 82 8.86 1.24 1.71
N PHE A 83 9.02 1.67 2.96
CA PHE A 83 8.11 2.63 3.58
C PHE A 83 8.28 4.03 2.99
N GLY A 84 9.37 4.33 2.30
CA GLY A 84 9.66 5.62 1.67
C GLY A 84 10.19 6.66 2.66
N HIS A 85 10.94 6.24 3.68
CA HIS A 85 11.69 7.12 4.56
C HIS A 85 13.14 7.26 4.09
N GLU A 86 13.75 8.42 4.33
CA GLU A 86 15.17 8.60 4.08
C GLU A 86 16.02 7.68 4.97
N LEU A 87 17.09 7.15 4.39
CA LEU A 87 18.09 6.37 5.12
C LEU A 87 18.96 7.33 5.95
N PRO A 88 19.16 7.06 7.25
CA PRO A 88 19.78 8.01 8.19
C PRO A 88 21.31 8.11 8.04
N MET A 89 21.98 7.14 7.41
CA MET A 89 23.45 7.11 7.40
C MET A 89 24.04 8.05 6.34
N LEU A 90 24.93 8.96 6.78
CA LEU A 90 25.76 9.81 5.93
C LEU A 90 26.48 9.02 4.82
N ALA A 91 26.99 7.82 5.11
CA ALA A 91 27.61 6.95 4.12
C ALA A 91 26.62 6.40 3.08
N ALA A 92 25.37 6.14 3.45
CA ALA A 92 24.32 5.74 2.51
C ALA A 92 23.84 6.93 1.65
N LYS A 93 23.87 8.16 2.18
CA LYS A 93 23.61 9.38 1.41
C LYS A 93 24.73 9.73 0.43
N GLN A 94 25.97 9.31 0.72
CA GLN A 94 27.17 9.65 -0.05
C GLN A 94 27.60 8.53 -1.02
N TYR A 95 27.28 7.27 -0.71
CA TYR A 95 27.66 6.06 -1.48
C TYR A 95 26.58 4.95 -1.53
N GLY A 96 25.47 5.08 -0.80
CA GLY A 96 24.45 4.03 -0.71
C GLY A 96 23.51 4.06 -1.89
N GLU A 97 23.75 3.18 -2.85
CA GLU A 97 22.77 2.88 -3.88
C GLU A 97 21.49 2.33 -3.23
N LYS A 98 20.33 2.58 -3.86
CA LYS A 98 19.06 2.01 -3.39
C LYS A 98 19.18 0.49 -3.37
N PHE A 99 18.64 -0.15 -2.34
CA PHE A 99 18.55 -1.61 -2.33
C PHE A 99 17.76 -2.11 -3.55
N PRO A 100 18.19 -3.21 -4.18
CA PRO A 100 17.52 -3.75 -5.36
C PRO A 100 16.11 -4.26 -5.01
N PRO A 101 15.14 -4.20 -5.94
CA PRO A 101 13.76 -4.60 -5.69
C PRO A 101 13.60 -6.04 -5.18
N GLU A 102 14.44 -6.96 -5.63
CA GLU A 102 14.43 -8.37 -5.25
C GLU A 102 14.71 -8.52 -3.75
N LEU A 103 15.73 -7.83 -3.26
CA LEU A 103 16.10 -7.82 -1.84
C LEU A 103 15.01 -7.20 -0.97
N LEU A 104 14.38 -6.10 -1.43
CA LEU A 104 13.26 -5.49 -0.71
C LEU A 104 12.04 -6.42 -0.66
N PHE A 105 11.80 -7.18 -1.72
CA PHE A 105 10.71 -8.14 -1.78
C PHE A 105 10.93 -9.26 -0.76
N GLU A 106 12.12 -9.85 -0.72
CA GLU A 106 12.49 -10.91 0.22
C GLU A 106 12.51 -10.43 1.68
N GLU A 107 13.17 -9.31 1.95
CA GLU A 107 13.43 -8.86 3.31
C GLU A 107 12.25 -8.14 3.97
N VAL A 108 11.29 -7.66 3.18
CA VAL A 108 10.15 -6.88 3.69
C VAL A 108 8.83 -7.50 3.25
N ILE A 109 8.58 -7.64 1.95
CA ILE A 109 7.24 -7.98 1.43
C ILE A 109 6.85 -9.43 1.79
N LEU A 110 7.77 -10.39 1.64
CA LEU A 110 7.51 -11.80 1.98
C LEU A 110 7.31 -12.05 3.47
N LYS A 111 7.80 -11.17 4.35
CA LYS A 111 7.64 -11.30 5.80
C LYS A 111 6.25 -10.91 6.29
N ILE A 112 5.41 -10.33 5.43
CA ILE A 112 4.07 -9.90 5.82
C ILE A 112 3.13 -11.10 5.80
N ASP A 113 2.64 -11.46 6.98
CA ASP A 113 1.58 -12.44 7.15
C ASP A 113 0.30 -11.74 7.62
N TYR A 114 -0.72 -11.80 6.77
CA TYR A 114 -2.02 -11.18 7.01
C TYR A 114 -3.03 -12.14 7.66
N ASN A 115 -2.66 -13.41 7.91
CA ASN A 115 -3.52 -14.45 8.48
C ASN A 115 -4.94 -14.47 7.87
N THR A 116 -5.00 -14.49 6.53
CA THR A 116 -6.21 -14.21 5.74
C THR A 116 -7.30 -15.27 5.83
N GLU A 117 -7.01 -16.41 6.46
CA GLU A 117 -7.95 -17.54 6.58
C GLU A 117 -9.18 -17.22 7.44
N LYS A 118 -9.15 -16.14 8.24
CA LYS A 118 -10.25 -15.76 9.14
C LYS A 118 -11.27 -14.77 8.57
N ILE A 119 -11.05 -14.19 7.39
CA ILE A 119 -11.82 -13.01 6.92
C ILE A 119 -12.77 -13.35 5.75
N ILE A 120 -12.65 -14.53 5.14
CA ILE A 120 -13.48 -14.91 3.97
C ILE A 120 -14.82 -15.52 4.43
N THR A 121 -15.64 -14.74 5.12
CA THR A 121 -17.07 -15.05 5.24
C THR A 121 -17.83 -13.73 5.22
N ILE A 122 -18.03 -13.19 4.01
CA ILE A 122 -18.94 -12.07 3.79
C ILE A 122 -20.31 -12.71 3.52
N PRO A 123 -21.34 -12.48 4.36
CA PRO A 123 -22.68 -12.98 4.06
C PRO A 123 -23.23 -12.31 2.79
N GLN A 124 -23.89 -13.11 1.95
CA GLN A 124 -24.61 -12.67 0.74
C GLN A 124 -25.86 -11.86 1.10
#